data_AF-A0A966ULI9-F1
#
_entry.id   AF-A0A966ULI9-F1
#
_cell.length_a   1.000
_cell.length_b   1.000
_cell.length_c   1.000
_cell.angle_alpha   90.00
_cell.angle_beta   90.00
_cell.angle_gamma   90.00
#
_symmetry.space_group_name_H-M   'P 1'
#
loop_
_entity.id
_entity.type
_entity.pdbx_description
1 polymer ?
#
loop_
_entity_poly.entity_id
_entity_poly.type
_entity_poly.pdbx_seq_one_letter_code
_entity_poly.pdbx_strand_id
1 'polypeptide(L)' 'MRYEDQVNTPYQEALGSTLISRGIRERIVLVAVTMPDRTDDETQESLDELAQLIDTAGADEVARITQRRD' A
#
# COMPACT_ATOMS: atom_id res chain seq x y z
N MET A 1 45.97 5.91 -16.28
CA MET A 1 44.58 5.83 -16.78
C MET A 1 44.22 4.34 -16.88
N ARG A 2 43.63 3.77 -15.82
CA ARG A 2 43.09 2.41 -15.81
C ARG A 2 41.58 2.54 -15.99
N TYR A 3 41.04 1.82 -16.96
CA TYR A 3 39.60 1.67 -17.14
C TYR A 3 39.12 0.68 -16.09
N GLU A 4 38.33 1.15 -15.12
CA GLU A 4 37.51 0.30 -14.27
C GLU A 4 36.36 -0.22 -15.13
N ASP A 5 36.49 -1.47 -15.59
CA ASP A 5 35.37 -2.21 -16.16
C ASP A 5 34.41 -2.49 -15.01
N GLN A 6 33.28 -1.79 -15.01
CA GLN A 6 32.21 -2.00 -14.05
C GLN A 6 31.63 -3.40 -14.28
N VAL A 7 32.19 -4.40 -13.60
CA VAL A 7 31.70 -5.77 -13.65
C VAL A 7 30.29 -5.77 -13.07
N ASN A 8 29.29 -5.86 -13.95
CA ASN A 8 27.90 -6.08 -13.56
C ASN A 8 27.85 -7.51 -12.98
N THR A 9 27.77 -7.59 -11.66
CA THR A 9 27.93 -8.86 -10.95
C THR A 9 26.70 -9.74 -11.15
N PRO A 10 26.82 -11.08 -11.15
CA PRO A 10 25.68 -11.99 -11.21
C PRO A 10 24.62 -11.74 -10.12
N TYR A 11 25.04 -11.14 -9.00
CA TYR A 11 24.13 -10.69 -7.94
C TYR A 11 23.23 -9.52 -8.36
N GLN A 12 23.74 -8.59 -9.18
CA GLN A 12 22.96 -7.44 -9.67
C GLN A 12 21.89 -7.88 -10.68
N GLU A 13 22.18 -8.88 -11.52
CA GLU A 13 21.20 -9.47 -12.45
C GLU A 13 20.08 -10.23 -11.73
N ALA A 14 20.42 -10.97 -10.65
CA ALA A 14 19.44 -11.71 -9.85
C ALA A 14 18.53 -10.80 -9.00
N LEU A 15 19.03 -9.64 -8.56
CA LEU A 15 18.21 -8.63 -7.88
C LEU A 15 17.24 -7.93 -8.86
N GLY A 16 17.66 -7.65 -10.08
CA GLY A 16 16.82 -6.97 -11.08
C GLY A 16 15.52 -7.71 -11.41
N SER A 17 15.50 -9.04 -11.31
CA SER A 17 14.32 -9.89 -11.58
C SER A 17 13.46 -10.22 -10.35
N THR A 18 13.99 -10.02 -9.13
CA THR A 18 13.29 -10.31 -7.87
C THR A 18 12.66 -9.07 -7.22
N LEU A 19 13.01 -7.87 -7.70
CA LEU A 19 12.37 -6.63 -7.27
C LEU A 19 10.93 -6.58 -7.79
N ILE A 20 9.97 -6.54 -6.86
CA ILE A 20 8.57 -6.28 -7.16
C ILE A 20 8.48 -4.98 -7.98
N SER A 21 7.87 -5.06 -9.16
CA SER A 21 7.65 -3.92 -10.04
C SER A 21 6.76 -2.87 -9.35
N ARG A 22 7.38 -1.81 -8.81
CA ARG A 22 6.69 -0.64 -8.22
C ARG A 22 6.07 0.29 -9.27
N GLY A 23 5.85 -0.20 -10.49
CA GLY A 23 5.50 0.63 -11.64
C GLY A 23 4.09 1.22 -11.58
N ILE A 24 3.18 0.58 -10.84
CA ILE A 24 1.78 1.00 -10.73
C ILE A 24 1.33 0.77 -9.28
N ARG A 25 0.94 1.86 -8.60
CA ARG A 25 0.21 1.79 -7.33
C ARG A 25 -1.28 1.79 -7.63
N GLU A 26 -2.01 0.80 -7.11
CA GLU A 26 -3.46 0.72 -7.28
C GLU A 26 -4.15 1.82 -6.47
N ARG A 27 -5.28 2.34 -6.96
CA ARG A 27 -6.06 3.38 -6.28
C ARG A 27 -7.26 2.75 -5.59
N ILE A 28 -7.36 2.89 -4.28
CA ILE A 28 -8.39 2.25 -3.46
C ILE A 28 -9.31 3.31 -2.85
N VAL A 29 -10.63 3.06 -2.91
CA VAL A 29 -11.63 3.81 -2.16
C VAL A 29 -12.09 2.96 -0.99
N LEU A 30 -11.89 3.43 0.22
CA LEU A 30 -12.38 2.78 1.43
C LEU A 30 -13.84 3.12 1.66
N VAL A 31 -14.65 2.10 1.99
CA VAL A 31 -16.07 2.27 2.32
C VAL A 31 -16.35 1.54 3.62
N ALA A 32 -16.93 2.25 4.59
CA ALA A 32 -17.31 1.70 5.87
C ALA A 32 -18.75 2.05 6.25
N VAL A 33 -19.38 1.14 6.98
CA VAL A 33 -20.70 1.35 7.57
C VAL A 33 -20.60 1.11 9.07
N THR A 34 -20.86 2.13 9.87
CA THR A 34 -20.98 2.02 11.32
C THR A 34 -22.35 1.43 11.66
N MET A 35 -22.34 0.31 12.37
CA MET A 35 -23.53 -0.42 12.81
C MET A 35 -24.13 0.22 14.08
N PRO A 36 -25.42 -0.03 14.40
CA PRO A 36 -26.09 0.59 15.56
C PRO A 36 -25.39 0.35 16.91
N ASP A 37 -24.71 -0.78 17.07
CA ASP A 37 -23.97 -1.20 18.27
C ASP A 37 -22.47 -0.86 18.21
N ARG A 38 -22.08 0.03 17.28
CA ARG A 38 -20.71 0.50 17.09
C ARG A 38 -20.65 2.02 17.10
N THR A 39 -19.46 2.50 17.43
CA THR A 39 -19.13 3.91 17.42
C THR A 39 -18.46 4.30 16.11
N ASP A 40 -18.55 5.58 15.78
CA ASP A 40 -17.87 6.13 14.61
C ASP A 40 -16.35 6.08 14.83
N ASP A 41 -15.89 6.24 16.09
CA ASP A 41 -14.48 6.14 16.48
C ASP A 41 -13.90 4.75 16.20
N GLU A 42 -14.58 3.66 16.63
CA GLU A 42 -14.17 2.27 16.32
C GLU A 42 -14.07 2.04 14.79
N THR A 43 -14.96 2.69 14.03
CA THR A 43 -14.95 2.60 12.56
C THR A 43 -13.74 3.33 11.98
N GLN A 44 -13.38 4.51 12.51
CA GLN A 44 -12.20 5.25 12.06
C GLN A 44 -10.91 4.55 12.42
N GLU A 45 -10.78 3.99 13.63
CA GLU A 45 -9.60 3.22 14.04
C GLU A 45 -9.36 2.04 13.10
N SER A 46 -10.43 1.32 12.73
CA SER A 46 -10.35 0.21 11.77
C SER A 46 -9.94 0.67 10.38
N LEU A 47 -10.42 1.83 9.93
CA LEU A 47 -10.07 2.41 8.63
C LEU A 47 -8.62 2.90 8.59
N ASP A 48 -8.09 3.41 9.70
CA ASP A 48 -6.69 3.83 9.81
C ASP A 48 -5.75 2.63 9.81
N GLU A 49 -6.14 1.51 10.42
CA GLU A 49 -5.41 0.23 10.27
C GLU A 49 -5.45 -0.25 8.81
N LEU A 50 -6.62 -0.23 8.17
CA LEU A 50 -6.76 -0.67 6.78
C LEU A 50 -5.94 0.20 5.81
N ALA A 51 -5.83 1.51 6.05
CA ALA A 51 -4.98 2.41 5.28
C ALA A 51 -3.48 2.03 5.38
N GLN A 52 -3.01 1.62 6.56
CA GLN A 52 -1.62 1.14 6.73
C GLN A 52 -1.38 -0.18 5.96
N LEU A 53 -2.39 -1.07 5.93
CA LEU A 53 -2.32 -2.30 5.15
C LEU A 53 -2.27 -2.00 3.64
N ILE A 54 -3.02 -1.02 3.16
CA ILE A 54 -3.00 -0.55 1.77
C ILE A 54 -1.60 -0.05 1.36
N ASP A 55 -0.98 0.81 2.16
CA ASP A 55 0.36 1.33 1.83
C ASP A 55 1.43 0.21 1.87
N THR A 56 1.33 -0.71 2.82
CA THR A 56 2.22 -1.89 2.90
C THR A 56 2.08 -2.78 1.67
N ALA A 57 0.86 -2.90 1.12
CA ALA A 57 0.59 -3.64 -0.11
C ALA A 57 1.06 -2.90 -1.38
N GLY A 58 1.50 -1.65 -1.26
CA GLY A 58 1.96 -0.83 -2.39
C GLY A 58 0.83 -0.17 -3.18
N ALA A 59 -0.32 0.06 -2.55
CA ALA A 59 -1.46 0.78 -3.11
C ALA A 59 -1.68 2.13 -2.40
N ASP A 60 -2.53 2.99 -2.97
CA ASP A 60 -2.85 4.31 -2.45
C ASP A 60 -4.34 4.40 -2.09
N GLU A 61 -4.66 4.80 -0.85
CA GLU A 61 -6.00 5.24 -0.47
C GLU A 61 -6.28 6.61 -1.11
N VAL A 62 -7.31 6.69 -1.96
CA VAL A 62 -7.64 7.92 -2.68
C VAL A 62 -8.94 8.58 -2.23
N ALA A 63 -9.76 7.88 -1.45
CA ALA A 63 -10.95 8.41 -0.80
C ALA A 63 -11.45 7.46 0.28
N ARG A 64 -12.20 8.02 1.24
CA ARG A 64 -12.90 7.30 2.29
C ARG A 64 -14.38 7.72 2.31
N ILE A 65 -15.28 6.75 2.32
CA ILE A 65 -16.73 6.95 2.41
C ILE A 65 -17.21 6.23 3.66
N THR A 66 -17.76 7.00 4.60
CA THR A 66 -18.32 6.44 5.84
C THR A 66 -19.82 6.70 5.89
N GLN A 67 -20.58 5.70 6.28
CA GLN A 67 -22.02 5.79 6.51
C GLN A 67 -22.32 5.29 7.92
N ARG A 68 -23.25 5.94 8.63
CA ARG A 68 -23.88 5.33 9.81
C ARG A 68 -25.18 4.67 9.39
N ARG A 69 -25.45 3.48 9.91
CA ARG A 69 -26.71 2.77 9.75
C ARG A 69 -27.45 2.82 11.08
N ASP A 70 -28.54 3.57 11.09
CA ASP A 70 -29.50 3.64 12.20
C ASP A 70 -30.48 2.44 12.20
#